data_AF-A0A2S5LI60-F1
#
_entry.id   AF-A0A2S5LI60-F1
#
_cell.length_a   1.000
_cell.length_b   1.000
_cell.length_c   1.000
_cell.angle_alpha   90.00
_cell.angle_beta   90.00
_cell.angle_gamma   90.00
#
_symmetry.space_group_name_H-M   'P 1'
#
loop_
_entity.id
_entity.type
_entity.pdbx_description
1 polymer ?
#
loop_
_entity_poly.entity_id
_entity_poly.type
_entity_poly.pdbx_seq_one_letter_code
_entity_poly.pdbx_strand_id
1 'polypeptide(L)'
;MAGERRAAFTRREAIAGAGACLSFGARAETASTLLVTHPAGLAHDMGPAHVERPERLRAILRALDEPRFAGLMRAEAPLAAQEALLRAHSSEHLARLAKSAPADGYARIGPDVAMNGATHEAALRAAGGALAAVDAVMRGDAKNAFVAMRPPGHHATRDLPMGFCFFNNAAVAALHARAAHGASRVAIVDFDVHHGNGVQEIFWSD
;
A
#
# COMPACT_ATOMS: atom_id res chain seq x y z
N MET A 1 -10.63 42.19 -35.51
CA MET A 1 -11.16 40.84 -35.83
C MET A 1 -10.12 39.83 -35.42
N ALA A 2 -10.53 38.88 -34.57
CA ALA A 2 -9.71 37.81 -34.03
C ALA A 2 -9.36 36.77 -35.10
N GLY A 3 -8.20 36.14 -34.96
CA GLY A 3 -7.76 34.98 -35.74
C GLY A 3 -6.87 34.10 -34.87
N GLU A 4 -7.49 33.09 -34.25
CA GLU A 4 -6.92 32.15 -33.30
C GLU A 4 -5.83 31.26 -33.95
N ARG A 5 -4.69 31.10 -33.27
CA ARG A 5 -3.75 30.01 -33.56
C ARG A 5 -4.12 28.83 -32.67
N ARG A 6 -4.65 27.75 -33.29
CA ARG A 6 -4.80 26.45 -32.62
C ARG A 6 -3.41 25.87 -32.37
N ALA A 7 -3.03 25.75 -31.09
CA ALA A 7 -1.88 24.96 -30.69
C ALA A 7 -2.19 23.47 -30.90
N ALA A 8 -1.27 22.78 -31.58
CA ALA A 8 -1.35 21.35 -31.85
C ALA A 8 -1.10 20.55 -30.56
N PHE A 9 -2.05 19.69 -30.21
CA PHE A 9 -1.91 18.70 -29.12
C PHE A 9 -0.85 17.67 -29.51
N THR A 10 0.30 17.68 -28.83
CA THR A 10 1.28 16.60 -28.96
C THR A 10 0.93 15.42 -28.04
N ARG A 11 1.16 14.21 -28.53
CA ARG A 11 0.77 12.89 -27.99
C ARG A 11 1.38 12.50 -26.62
N ARG A 12 1.90 13.46 -25.84
CA ARG A 12 2.57 13.23 -24.55
C ARG A 12 1.75 13.55 -23.30
N GLU A 13 0.52 14.06 -23.45
CA GLU A 13 -0.32 14.45 -22.29
C GLU A 13 -1.46 13.45 -21.98
N ALA A 14 -1.50 12.28 -22.62
CA ALA A 14 -2.59 11.33 -22.47
C ALA A 14 -2.37 10.18 -21.45
N ILE A 15 -1.34 10.26 -20.58
CA ILE A 15 -1.06 9.20 -19.59
C ILE A 15 -0.90 9.79 -18.17
N ALA A 16 -1.86 10.61 -17.76
CA ALA A 16 -2.06 10.94 -16.36
C ALA A 16 -3.39 10.34 -15.93
N GLY A 17 -3.38 9.04 -15.61
CA GLY A 17 -4.47 8.41 -14.88
C GLY A 17 -4.67 9.16 -13.56
N ALA A 18 -5.94 9.37 -13.20
CA ALA A 18 -6.38 10.16 -12.07
C ALA A 18 -5.74 9.71 -10.74
N GLY A 19 -4.58 10.26 -10.43
CA GLY A 19 -3.98 10.18 -9.10
C GLY A 19 -4.67 11.17 -8.20
N ALA A 20 -5.26 10.69 -7.10
CA ALA A 20 -5.71 11.55 -6.02
C ALA A 20 -4.52 12.40 -5.54
N CYS A 21 -4.49 13.68 -5.90
CA CYS A 21 -3.49 14.61 -5.40
C CYS A 21 -3.76 14.83 -3.91
N LEU A 22 -2.93 14.23 -3.06
CA LEU A 22 -2.79 14.68 -1.69
C LEU A 22 -2.26 16.11 -1.74
N SER A 23 -3.12 17.09 -1.44
CA SER A 23 -2.71 18.49 -1.37
C SER A 23 -1.92 18.71 -0.08
N PHE A 24 -0.60 18.81 -0.21
CA PHE A 24 0.26 19.27 0.86
C PHE A 24 0.48 20.77 0.70
N GLY A 25 0.10 21.55 1.72
CA GLY A 25 0.29 23.00 1.76
C GLY A 25 1.77 23.41 1.68
N ALA A 26 1.99 24.70 1.41
CA ALA A 26 3.28 25.32 1.11
C ALA A 26 4.46 24.80 1.95
N ARG A 27 5.57 24.53 1.26
CA ARG A 27 6.83 23.97 1.76
C ARG A 27 7.31 24.67 3.05
N ALA A 28 7.17 24.00 4.18
CA ALA A 28 7.86 24.34 5.42
C ALA A 28 9.26 23.72 5.42
N GLU A 29 10.23 24.49 5.91
CA GLU A 29 11.61 24.04 6.13
C GLU A 29 11.63 22.79 7.02
N THR A 30 12.32 21.75 6.54
CA THR A 30 12.38 20.36 7.03
C THR A 30 11.15 19.50 6.72
N ALA A 31 11.24 18.72 5.63
CA ALA A 31 10.26 17.67 5.34
C ALA A 31 10.18 16.68 6.52
N SER A 32 9.01 16.56 7.14
CA SER A 32 8.78 15.70 8.31
C SER A 32 8.51 14.24 7.91
N THR A 33 8.27 13.38 8.90
CA THR A 33 7.87 11.98 8.67
C THR A 33 6.37 11.90 8.35
N LEU A 34 6.02 11.22 7.24
CA LEU A 34 4.63 10.95 6.86
C LEU A 34 4.12 9.67 7.54
N LEU A 35 3.00 9.76 8.25
CA LEU A 35 2.21 8.64 8.74
C LEU A 35 1.02 8.40 7.79
N VAL A 36 0.96 7.21 7.20
CA VAL A 36 -0.16 6.78 6.35
C VAL A 36 -0.98 5.69 7.04
N THR A 37 -2.29 5.87 7.16
CA THR A 37 -3.20 4.87 7.75
C THR A 37 -4.61 4.98 7.14
N HIS A 38 -5.53 4.07 7.45
CA HIS A 38 -6.92 4.14 6.98
C HIS A 38 -7.86 3.29 7.86
N PRO A 39 -9.09 3.73 8.13
CA PRO A 39 -10.07 2.97 8.93
C PRO A 39 -10.37 1.56 8.42
N ALA A 40 -10.27 1.31 7.11
CA ALA A 40 -10.43 -0.03 6.53
C ALA A 40 -9.46 -1.06 7.14
N GLY A 41 -8.26 -0.64 7.56
CA GLY A 41 -7.33 -1.52 8.27
C GLY A 41 -7.85 -2.01 9.62
N LEU A 42 -8.80 -1.32 10.24
CA LEU A 42 -9.50 -1.75 11.46
C LEU A 42 -10.70 -2.67 11.16
N ALA A 43 -11.25 -2.60 9.95
CA ALA A 43 -12.38 -3.39 9.51
C ALA A 43 -11.97 -4.79 9.02
N HIS A 44 -10.71 -4.99 8.61
CA HIS A 44 -10.17 -6.32 8.33
C HIS A 44 -10.16 -7.20 9.59
N ASP A 45 -10.84 -8.34 9.52
CA ASP A 45 -10.90 -9.34 10.58
C ASP A 45 -10.87 -10.76 9.98
N MET A 46 -10.12 -11.64 10.62
CA MET A 46 -9.95 -13.05 10.27
C MET A 46 -10.61 -14.00 11.28
N GLY A 47 -11.27 -13.45 12.30
CA GLY A 47 -12.08 -14.18 13.26
C GLY A 47 -11.72 -13.87 14.72
N PRO A 48 -12.65 -14.10 15.68
CA PRO A 48 -12.51 -13.66 17.07
C PRO A 48 -11.28 -14.16 17.84
N ALA A 49 -10.69 -15.29 17.42
CA ALA A 49 -9.51 -15.88 18.06
C ALA A 49 -8.21 -15.62 17.29
N HIS A 50 -8.26 -14.85 16.21
CA HIS A 50 -7.11 -14.63 15.34
C HIS A 50 -6.10 -13.66 15.99
N VAL A 51 -4.80 -13.96 15.88
CA VAL A 51 -3.73 -13.15 16.50
C VAL A 51 -3.46 -11.85 15.73
N GLU A 52 -3.68 -11.87 14.42
CA GLU A 52 -3.65 -10.70 13.56
C GLU A 52 -5.03 -10.02 13.63
N ARG A 53 -5.20 -9.10 14.58
CA ARG A 53 -6.48 -8.49 14.97
C ARG A 53 -6.45 -6.95 14.96
N PRO A 54 -7.61 -6.27 14.84
CA PRO A 54 -7.68 -4.80 14.77
C PRO A 54 -6.98 -4.05 15.91
N GLU A 55 -6.91 -4.66 17.10
CA GLU A 55 -6.25 -4.09 18.28
C GLU A 55 -4.77 -3.80 18.04
N ARG A 56 -4.09 -4.52 17.14
CA ARG A 56 -2.69 -4.26 16.76
C ARG A 56 -2.55 -2.86 16.15
N LEU A 57 -3.42 -2.52 15.20
CA LEU A 57 -3.42 -1.21 14.57
C LEU A 57 -3.89 -0.13 15.56
N ARG A 58 -4.92 -0.40 16.37
CA ARG A 58 -5.35 0.56 17.41
C ARG A 58 -4.22 0.88 18.40
N ALA A 59 -3.42 -0.11 18.80
CA ALA A 59 -2.29 0.11 19.70
C ALA A 59 -1.22 1.01 19.06
N ILE A 60 -0.87 0.78 17.80
CA ILE A 60 0.06 1.62 17.04
C ILE A 60 -0.47 3.06 16.95
N LEU A 61 -1.73 3.23 16.52
CA LEU A 61 -2.31 4.56 16.34
C LEU A 61 -2.37 5.35 17.65
N ARG A 62 -2.78 4.71 18.75
CA ARG A 62 -2.76 5.35 20.08
C ARG A 62 -1.36 5.83 20.49
N ALA A 63 -0.33 5.01 20.25
CA ALA A 63 1.04 5.39 20.57
C ALA A 63 1.52 6.56 19.70
N LEU A 64 1.16 6.56 18.41
CA LEU A 64 1.51 7.63 17.47
C LEU A 64 0.69 8.91 17.66
N ASP A 65 -0.38 8.88 18.45
CA ASP A 65 -1.17 10.06 18.82
C ASP A 65 -0.61 10.79 20.06
N GLU A 66 0.43 10.25 20.71
CA GLU A 66 1.09 10.92 21.84
C GLU A 66 1.75 12.27 21.41
N PRO A 67 1.83 13.27 22.31
CA PRO A 67 2.36 14.60 21.97
C PRO A 67 3.76 14.63 21.34
N ARG A 68 4.62 13.66 21.69
CA ARG A 68 5.96 13.53 21.09
C ARG A 68 5.94 13.24 19.57
N PHE A 69 4.81 12.80 19.03
CA PHE A 69 4.58 12.54 17.61
C PHE A 69 3.69 13.59 16.94
N ALA A 70 3.44 14.75 17.58
CA ALA A 70 2.63 15.82 17.02
C ALA A 70 3.17 16.39 15.69
N GLY A 71 4.47 16.19 15.41
CA GLY A 71 5.12 16.61 14.16
C GLY A 71 4.92 15.66 12.97
N LEU A 72 4.20 14.54 13.12
CA LEU A 72 3.91 13.65 11.99
C LEU A 72 2.93 14.30 11.02
N MET A 73 3.29 14.34 9.74
CA MET A 73 2.31 14.56 8.66
C MET A 73 1.41 13.33 8.58
N ARG A 74 0.10 13.52 8.44
CA ARG A 74 -0.88 12.41 8.40
C ARG A 74 -1.63 12.40 7.09
N ALA A 75 -1.76 11.22 6.50
CA ALA A 75 -2.54 11.02 5.29
C ALA A 75 -3.32 9.71 5.35
N GLU A 76 -4.44 9.68 4.63
CA GLU A 76 -5.20 8.46 4.44
C GLU A 76 -4.61 7.61 3.30
N ALA A 77 -4.55 6.29 3.52
CA ALA A 77 -4.08 5.37 2.50
C ALA A 77 -5.06 5.32 1.32
N PRO A 78 -4.63 5.60 0.07
CA PRO A 78 -5.49 5.42 -1.10
C PRO A 78 -5.66 3.92 -1.43
N LEU A 79 -6.56 3.60 -2.35
CA LEU A 79 -6.58 2.26 -2.96
C LEU A 79 -5.37 2.09 -3.87
N ALA A 80 -4.74 0.93 -3.84
CA ALA A 80 -3.70 0.58 -4.81
C ALA A 80 -4.27 0.51 -6.23
N ALA A 81 -3.57 1.13 -7.18
CA ALA A 81 -3.84 0.95 -8.59
C ALA A 81 -3.51 -0.49 -9.02
N GLN A 82 -4.36 -1.09 -9.85
CA GLN A 82 -4.20 -2.48 -10.28
C GLN A 82 -2.87 -2.70 -11.02
N GLU A 83 -2.44 -1.74 -11.82
CA GLU A 83 -1.18 -1.77 -12.56
C GLU A 83 0.04 -1.86 -11.65
N ALA A 84 -0.04 -1.27 -10.45
CA ALA A 84 1.03 -1.34 -9.47
C ALA A 84 1.10 -2.72 -8.79
N LEU A 85 -0.07 -3.30 -8.47
CA LEU A 85 -0.16 -4.63 -7.89
C LEU A 85 0.33 -5.72 -8.86
N LEU A 86 0.01 -5.59 -10.16
CA LEU A 86 0.41 -6.52 -11.21
C LEU A 86 1.93 -6.61 -11.43
N ARG A 87 2.71 -5.68 -10.87
CA ARG A 87 4.18 -5.79 -10.89
C ARG A 87 4.66 -6.91 -9.97
N ALA A 88 4.01 -7.08 -8.81
CA ALA A 88 4.37 -8.08 -7.80
C ALA A 88 3.54 -9.38 -7.92
N HIS A 89 2.30 -9.28 -8.39
CA HIS A 89 1.34 -10.40 -8.38
C HIS A 89 0.76 -10.69 -9.76
N SER A 90 0.21 -11.89 -9.95
CA SER A 90 -0.51 -12.23 -11.19
C SER A 90 -1.92 -11.64 -11.25
N SER A 91 -2.46 -11.52 -12.47
CA SER A 91 -3.87 -11.16 -12.69
C SER A 91 -4.85 -12.14 -12.02
N GLU A 92 -4.50 -13.42 -12.00
CA GLU A 92 -5.26 -14.52 -11.44
C GLU A 92 -5.35 -14.39 -9.93
N HIS A 93 -4.24 -14.05 -9.27
CA HIS A 93 -4.19 -13.79 -7.84
C HIS A 93 -5.09 -12.61 -7.44
N LEU A 94 -4.97 -11.49 -8.15
CA LEU A 94 -5.80 -10.30 -7.98
C LEU A 94 -7.30 -10.63 -8.11
N ALA A 95 -7.66 -11.30 -9.20
CA ALA A 95 -9.05 -11.67 -9.48
C ALA A 95 -9.60 -12.65 -8.43
N ARG A 96 -8.79 -13.59 -7.95
CA ARG A 96 -9.18 -14.53 -6.91
C ARG A 96 -9.46 -13.82 -5.58
N LEU A 97 -8.59 -12.90 -5.15
CA LEU A 97 -8.79 -12.16 -3.91
C LEU A 97 -10.05 -11.27 -3.97
N ALA A 98 -10.28 -10.58 -5.08
CA ALA A 98 -11.48 -9.77 -5.28
C ALA A 98 -12.78 -10.60 -5.17
N LYS A 99 -12.77 -11.85 -5.65
CA LYS A 99 -13.93 -12.75 -5.64
C LYS A 99 -14.11 -13.53 -4.34
N SER A 100 -13.09 -13.58 -3.47
CA SER A 100 -13.09 -14.41 -2.27
C SER A 100 -13.70 -13.72 -1.04
N ALA A 101 -13.93 -12.40 -1.10
CA ALA A 101 -14.53 -11.66 -0.01
C ALA A 101 -15.99 -12.11 0.20
N PRO A 102 -16.35 -12.63 1.38
CA PRO A 102 -17.73 -13.04 1.66
C PRO A 102 -18.62 -11.82 1.90
N ALA A 103 -19.92 -11.96 1.62
CA ALA A 103 -20.91 -10.95 1.99
C ALA A 103 -21.08 -10.88 3.53
N ASP A 104 -21.13 -12.04 4.18
CA ASP A 104 -21.28 -12.19 5.63
C ASP A 104 -20.30 -13.24 6.19
N GLY A 105 -19.86 -13.04 7.43
CA GLY A 105 -18.96 -13.97 8.12
C GLY A 105 -17.53 -13.96 7.58
N TYR A 106 -16.91 -15.14 7.51
CA TYR A 106 -15.51 -15.32 7.15
C TYR A 106 -15.35 -16.38 6.07
N ALA A 107 -14.52 -16.10 5.06
CA ALA A 107 -14.07 -17.07 4.08
C ALA A 107 -12.63 -17.47 4.39
N ARG A 108 -12.37 -18.78 4.49
CA ARG A 108 -11.02 -19.31 4.62
C ARG A 108 -10.45 -19.51 3.21
N ILE A 109 -9.35 -18.82 2.90
CA ILE A 109 -8.69 -18.86 1.58
C ILE A 109 -7.31 -19.52 1.60
N GLY A 110 -6.84 -19.89 2.79
CA GLY A 110 -5.60 -20.63 3.03
C GLY A 110 -5.59 -21.32 4.40
N PRO A 111 -4.53 -22.06 4.74
CA PRO A 111 -4.41 -22.73 6.05
C PRO A 111 -4.36 -21.72 7.22
N ASP A 112 -3.79 -20.55 6.97
CA ASP A 112 -3.55 -19.46 7.92
C ASP A 112 -4.10 -18.11 7.41
N VAL A 113 -4.92 -18.11 6.37
CA VAL A 113 -5.54 -16.90 5.83
C VAL A 113 -7.05 -17.07 5.76
N ALA A 114 -7.75 -16.18 6.46
CA ALA A 114 -9.19 -16.00 6.37
C ALA A 114 -9.49 -14.54 6.05
N MET A 115 -10.68 -14.24 5.57
CA MET A 115 -11.08 -12.87 5.25
C MET A 115 -12.57 -12.64 5.51
N ASN A 116 -12.91 -11.47 6.04
CA ASN A 116 -14.26 -10.94 6.04
C ASN A 116 -14.50 -10.04 4.80
N GLY A 117 -15.73 -9.53 4.64
CA GLY A 117 -16.09 -8.66 3.51
C GLY A 117 -15.26 -7.38 3.37
N ALA A 118 -14.71 -6.85 4.46
CA ALA A 118 -13.89 -5.63 4.45
C ALA A 118 -12.42 -5.87 4.07
N THR A 119 -11.98 -7.12 4.05
CA THR A 119 -10.55 -7.46 3.92
C THR A 119 -9.97 -7.06 2.56
N HIS A 120 -10.74 -7.21 1.48
CA HIS A 120 -10.24 -6.87 0.15
C HIS A 120 -9.92 -5.37 0.04
N GLU A 121 -10.81 -4.49 0.52
CA GLU A 121 -10.52 -3.06 0.56
C GLU A 121 -9.31 -2.77 1.47
N ALA A 122 -9.26 -3.36 2.66
CA ALA A 122 -8.15 -3.16 3.59
C ALA A 122 -6.79 -3.54 2.97
N ALA A 123 -6.73 -4.65 2.22
CA ALA A 123 -5.53 -5.09 1.51
C ALA A 123 -5.14 -4.09 0.41
N LEU A 124 -6.10 -3.60 -0.38
CA LEU A 124 -5.85 -2.56 -1.38
C LEU A 124 -5.35 -1.26 -0.74
N ARG A 125 -5.88 -0.88 0.42
CA ARG A 125 -5.44 0.29 1.19
C ARG A 125 -4.04 0.09 1.77
N ALA A 126 -3.71 -1.11 2.24
CA ALA A 126 -2.37 -1.40 2.77
C ALA A 126 -1.29 -1.24 1.67
N ALA A 127 -1.53 -1.82 0.49
CA ALA A 127 -0.65 -1.65 -0.66
C ALA A 127 -0.66 -0.20 -1.17
N GLY A 128 -1.83 0.45 -1.23
CA GLY A 128 -1.96 1.83 -1.71
C GLY A 128 -1.29 2.85 -0.80
N GLY A 129 -1.30 2.63 0.52
CA GLY A 129 -0.54 3.41 1.48
C GLY A 129 0.96 3.30 1.27
N ALA A 130 1.46 2.10 0.94
CA ALA A 130 2.87 1.88 0.60
C ALA A 130 3.27 2.61 -0.70
N LEU A 131 2.40 2.60 -1.72
CA LEU A 131 2.60 3.36 -2.95
C LEU A 131 2.64 4.87 -2.68
N ALA A 132 1.67 5.39 -1.93
CA ALA A 132 1.59 6.82 -1.57
C ALA A 132 2.80 7.28 -0.74
N ALA A 133 3.31 6.42 0.14
CA ALA A 133 4.51 6.67 0.92
C ALA A 133 5.77 6.79 0.04
N VAL A 134 5.96 5.86 -0.90
CA VAL A 134 7.06 5.93 -1.88
C VAL A 134 6.96 7.21 -2.69
N ASP A 135 5.77 7.51 -3.19
CA ASP A 135 5.45 8.72 -3.95
C ASP A 135 5.85 10.00 -3.21
N ALA A 136 5.42 10.16 -1.96
CA ALA A 136 5.71 11.34 -1.15
C ALA A 136 7.22 11.48 -0.88
N VAL A 137 7.91 10.37 -0.58
CA VAL A 137 9.35 10.40 -0.31
C VAL A 137 10.16 10.71 -1.58
N MET A 138 9.85 10.05 -2.69
CA MET A 138 10.58 10.20 -3.95
C MET A 138 10.38 11.59 -4.58
N ARG A 139 9.23 12.25 -4.34
CA ARG A 139 8.99 13.65 -4.75
C ARG A 139 9.58 14.69 -3.80
N GLY A 140 10.06 14.29 -2.63
CA GLY A 140 10.56 15.19 -1.60
C GLY A 140 9.46 15.90 -0.78
N ASP A 141 8.23 15.40 -0.83
CA ASP A 141 7.11 15.90 -0.02
C ASP A 141 7.27 15.50 1.47
N ALA A 142 7.95 14.39 1.73
CA ALA A 142 8.28 13.89 3.07
C ALA A 142 9.72 13.34 3.09
N LYS A 143 10.41 13.41 4.24
CA LYS A 143 11.78 12.86 4.37
C LYS A 143 11.78 11.34 4.42
N ASN A 144 10.77 10.78 5.08
CA ASN A 144 10.52 9.34 5.19
C ASN A 144 9.03 9.14 5.54
N ALA A 145 8.59 7.89 5.53
CA ALA A 145 7.21 7.55 5.80
C ALA A 145 7.08 6.26 6.62
N PHE A 146 6.01 6.16 7.39
CA PHE A 146 5.56 4.96 8.09
C PHE A 146 4.11 4.65 7.69
N VAL A 147 3.86 3.43 7.24
CA VAL A 147 2.52 2.99 6.82
C VAL A 147 1.94 2.07 7.90
N ALA A 148 1.08 2.63 8.74
CA ALA A 148 0.36 1.90 9.78
C ALA A 148 -0.92 1.30 9.19
N MET A 149 -0.80 0.12 8.56
CA MET A 149 -1.91 -0.56 7.91
C MET A 149 -1.98 -2.05 8.24
N ARG A 150 -3.16 -2.63 8.00
CA ARG A 150 -3.46 -4.06 8.01
C ARG A 150 -4.32 -4.37 6.77
N PRO A 151 -4.23 -5.59 6.18
CA PRO A 151 -3.38 -6.73 6.55
C PRO A 151 -1.87 -6.53 6.24
N PRO A 152 -0.97 -7.38 6.79
CA PRO A 152 0.46 -7.40 6.44
C PRO A 152 0.69 -7.91 5.01
N GLY A 153 1.96 -7.99 4.57
CA GLY A 153 2.27 -8.33 3.18
C GLY A 153 3.46 -9.26 2.86
N HIS A 154 4.50 -9.35 3.70
CA HIS A 154 5.78 -9.95 3.29
C HIS A 154 5.76 -11.45 2.95
N HIS A 155 4.72 -12.19 3.35
CA HIS A 155 4.52 -13.60 3.01
C HIS A 155 3.78 -13.83 1.69
N ALA A 156 3.04 -12.82 1.19
CA ALA A 156 2.30 -12.96 -0.05
C ALA A 156 3.27 -13.10 -1.23
N THR A 157 3.20 -14.24 -1.92
CA THR A 157 4.00 -14.50 -3.12
C THR A 157 3.31 -13.90 -4.35
N ARG A 158 3.89 -14.08 -5.54
CA ARG A 158 3.24 -13.67 -6.79
C ARG A 158 1.81 -14.23 -6.95
N ASP A 159 1.58 -15.44 -6.47
CA ASP A 159 0.36 -16.21 -6.75
C ASP A 159 -0.38 -16.73 -5.52
N LEU A 160 0.11 -16.55 -4.29
CA LEU A 160 -0.47 -17.17 -3.10
C LEU A 160 -0.58 -16.21 -1.91
N PRO A 161 -1.79 -16.02 -1.33
CA PRO A 161 -1.92 -15.42 -0.01
C PRO A 161 -1.56 -16.46 1.07
N MET A 162 -0.73 -16.08 2.04
CA MET A 162 -0.32 -16.93 3.16
C MET A 162 0.22 -16.06 4.31
N GLY A 163 0.34 -16.61 5.52
CA GLY A 163 0.91 -15.88 6.66
C GLY A 163 0.20 -14.56 6.94
N PHE A 164 -1.13 -14.56 6.88
CA PHE A 164 -1.99 -13.37 7.04
C PHE A 164 -1.88 -12.33 5.91
N CYS A 165 -1.03 -12.57 4.92
CA CYS A 165 -0.70 -11.61 3.87
C CYS A 165 -1.53 -11.86 2.60
N PHE A 166 -2.05 -10.78 2.03
CA PHE A 166 -2.88 -10.80 0.82
C PHE A 166 -2.13 -10.24 -0.38
N PHE A 167 -1.55 -9.04 -0.24
CA PHE A 167 -0.64 -8.45 -1.21
C PHE A 167 0.70 -8.16 -0.54
N ASN A 168 1.79 -8.22 -1.30
CA ASN A 168 3.12 -7.94 -0.81
C ASN A 168 3.40 -6.43 -0.86
N ASN A 169 2.97 -5.72 0.19
CA ASN A 169 3.08 -4.27 0.28
C ASN A 169 4.51 -3.75 0.03
N ALA A 170 5.53 -4.43 0.57
CA ALA A 170 6.93 -4.04 0.41
C ALA A 170 7.44 -4.26 -1.02
N ALA A 171 7.11 -5.41 -1.63
CA ALA A 171 7.50 -5.69 -3.01
C ALA A 171 6.81 -4.74 -4.00
N VAL A 172 5.51 -4.49 -3.82
CA VAL A 172 4.75 -3.53 -4.63
C VAL A 172 5.35 -2.12 -4.51
N ALA A 173 5.73 -1.69 -3.31
CA ALA A 173 6.38 -0.40 -3.09
C ALA A 173 7.75 -0.30 -3.78
N ALA A 174 8.59 -1.32 -3.65
CA ALA A 174 9.91 -1.34 -4.29
C ALA A 174 9.82 -1.31 -5.82
N LEU A 175 8.94 -2.13 -6.40
CA LEU A 175 8.69 -2.15 -7.85
C LEU A 175 8.08 -0.83 -8.33
N HIS A 176 7.25 -0.18 -7.52
CA HIS A 176 6.72 1.15 -7.83
C HIS A 176 7.79 2.24 -7.80
N ALA A 177 8.71 2.22 -6.84
CA ALA A 177 9.84 3.15 -6.80
C ALA A 177 10.68 3.07 -8.08
N ARG A 178 10.91 1.86 -8.60
CA ARG A 178 11.60 1.65 -9.88
C ARG A 178 10.78 2.15 -11.06
N ALA A 179 9.53 1.70 -11.17
CA ALA A 179 8.69 1.94 -12.35
C ALA A 179 8.21 3.40 -12.49
N ALA A 180 7.83 4.04 -11.38
CA ALA A 180 7.25 5.39 -11.39
C ALA A 180 8.28 6.50 -11.14
N HIS A 181 9.35 6.20 -10.40
CA HIS A 181 10.34 7.21 -9.98
C HIS A 181 11.77 6.93 -10.46
N GLY A 182 11.98 5.88 -11.26
CA GLY A 182 13.28 5.58 -11.85
C GLY A 182 14.36 5.16 -10.85
N ALA A 183 13.98 4.66 -9.67
CA ALA A 183 14.95 4.13 -8.72
C ALA A 183 15.74 2.98 -9.37
N SER A 184 17.06 3.09 -9.43
CA SER A 184 17.92 2.07 -10.05
C SER A 184 18.18 0.87 -9.13
N ARG A 185 18.18 1.09 -7.82
CA ARG A 185 18.38 0.06 -6.79
C ARG A 185 17.48 0.35 -5.61
N VAL A 186 16.89 -0.70 -5.04
CA VAL A 186 16.05 -0.63 -3.84
C VAL A 186 16.51 -1.75 -2.92
N ALA A 187 16.66 -1.44 -1.63
CA ALA A 187 16.91 -2.45 -0.60
C ALA A 187 15.65 -2.63 0.25
N ILE A 188 15.23 -3.88 0.44
CA ILE A 188 14.18 -4.24 1.39
C ILE A 188 14.86 -4.84 2.61
N VAL A 189 14.70 -4.20 3.77
CA VAL A 189 15.22 -4.69 5.04
C VAL A 189 14.04 -5.26 5.82
N ASP A 190 13.93 -6.59 5.85
CA ASP A 190 12.91 -7.30 6.61
C ASP A 190 13.47 -7.73 7.96
N PHE A 191 12.88 -7.18 9.02
CA PHE A 191 13.21 -7.48 10.42
C PHE A 191 12.04 -8.12 11.16
N ASP A 192 10.97 -8.51 10.45
CA ASP A 192 9.97 -9.39 11.04
C ASP A 192 10.64 -10.71 11.46
N VAL A 193 10.11 -11.32 12.53
CA VAL A 193 10.66 -12.58 13.05
C VAL A 193 10.44 -13.73 12.08
N HIS A 194 9.39 -13.66 11.26
CA HIS A 194 9.13 -14.63 10.21
C HIS A 194 9.88 -14.23 8.94
N HIS A 195 10.39 -15.23 8.22
CA HIS A 195 10.99 -15.01 6.93
C HIS A 195 9.95 -14.44 5.94
N GLY A 196 10.23 -13.27 5.35
CA GLY A 196 9.47 -12.69 4.24
C GLY A 196 9.61 -13.47 2.93
N ASN A 197 9.14 -14.72 2.91
CA ASN A 197 9.28 -15.64 1.77
C ASN A 197 8.63 -15.12 0.48
N GLY A 198 7.58 -14.29 0.59
CA GLY A 198 6.96 -13.66 -0.56
C GLY A 198 7.86 -12.61 -1.19
N VAL A 199 8.55 -11.81 -0.36
CA VAL A 199 9.56 -10.87 -0.84
C VAL A 199 10.70 -11.62 -1.52
N GLN A 200 11.21 -12.68 -0.89
CA GLN A 200 12.27 -13.52 -1.47
C GLN A 200 11.85 -14.10 -2.83
N GLU A 201 10.65 -14.69 -2.94
CA GLU A 201 10.17 -15.29 -4.18
C GLU A 201 10.02 -14.26 -5.31
N ILE A 202 9.40 -13.11 -5.02
CA ILE A 202 9.16 -12.07 -6.03
C ILE A 202 10.47 -11.51 -6.62
N PHE A 203 11.52 -11.40 -5.82
CA PHE A 203 12.81 -10.81 -6.23
C PHE A 203 13.93 -11.84 -6.45
N TRP A 204 13.66 -13.14 -6.41
CA TRP A 204 14.70 -14.18 -6.47
C TRP A 204 15.62 -14.08 -7.70
N SER A 205 15.05 -13.59 -8.81
CA SER A 205 15.73 -13.49 -10.12
C SER A 205 15.76 -12.06 -10.67
N ASP A 206 15.54 -11.04 -9.84
CA ASP A 206 15.64 -9.62 -10.23
C ASP A 206 17.11 -9.16 -10.33
#